data_AF-A0A5M9R0I3-F1
#
_entry.id   AF-A0A5M9R0I3-F1
#
_cell.length_a   1.000
_cell.length_b   1.000
_cell.length_c   1.000
_cell.angle_alpha   90.00
_cell.angle_beta   90.00
_cell.angle_gamma   90.00
#
_symmetry.space_group_name_H-M   'P 1'
#
loop_
_entity.id
_entity.type
_entity.pdbx_description
1 polymer ?
#
loop_
_entity_poly.entity_id
_entity_poly.type
_entity_poly.pdbx_seq_one_letter_code
_entity_poly.pdbx_strand_id
1 'polypeptide(L)'
;MSDETFYDEDNPDAGVTMLDLREEIDRKAILSIEKIVDRFEKNFITRREASTGINAVFDAVQGLVSSEIGEVLNTVLTEIDKSEKADKFPMVFGHKGNVVILRPDMFSLTLNTIMVNAGGGKAEKVEPFENETMLLKAAVTKAMTFSKNGAVRL
;
A
#
# COMPACT_ATOMS: atom_id res chain seq x y z
N MET A 1 -36.46 0.81 -39.15
CA MET A 1 -36.60 -0.26 -38.15
C MET A 1 -35.87 0.22 -36.91
N SER A 2 -36.61 0.74 -35.95
CA SER A 2 -36.12 1.11 -34.61
C SER A 2 -36.32 -0.10 -33.72
N ASP A 3 -35.21 -0.63 -33.21
CA ASP A 3 -35.19 -1.75 -32.27
C ASP A 3 -35.41 -1.16 -30.88
N GLU A 4 -36.68 -1.03 -30.49
CA GLU A 4 -37.07 -0.67 -29.13
C GLU A 4 -37.09 -1.95 -28.29
N THR A 5 -36.04 -2.15 -27.49
CA THR A 5 -36.04 -3.19 -26.46
C THR A 5 -37.00 -2.80 -25.35
N PHE A 6 -38.16 -3.47 -25.32
CA PHE A 6 -39.09 -3.44 -24.20
C PHE A 6 -38.43 -4.08 -22.96
N TYR A 7 -38.35 -3.31 -21.88
CA TYR A 7 -38.14 -3.88 -20.55
C TYR A 7 -39.51 -4.31 -20.02
N ASP A 8 -39.73 -5.62 -19.90
CA ASP A 8 -40.87 -6.17 -19.16
C ASP A 8 -40.70 -5.80 -17.68
N GLU A 9 -41.46 -4.82 -17.20
CA GLU A 9 -41.49 -4.41 -15.78
C GLU A 9 -42.30 -5.36 -14.89
N ASP A 10 -42.95 -6.39 -15.45
CA ASP A 10 -43.96 -7.22 -14.75
C ASP A 10 -43.58 -8.71 -14.60
N ASN A 11 -42.31 -9.03 -14.30
CA ASN A 11 -41.94 -10.40 -13.91
C ASN A 11 -41.51 -10.48 -12.42
N PRO A 12 -42.40 -10.90 -11.51
CA PRO A 12 -42.10 -10.98 -10.07
C PRO A 12 -41.19 -12.16 -9.70
N ASP A 13 -40.81 -13.01 -10.66
CA ASP A 13 -40.12 -14.28 -10.43
C ASP A 13 -38.71 -14.34 -11.07
N ALA A 14 -38.17 -13.18 -11.46
CA ALA A 14 -36.74 -13.06 -11.74
C ALA A 14 -35.97 -12.95 -10.41
N GLY A 15 -35.77 -14.10 -9.74
CA GLY A 15 -34.88 -14.29 -8.59
C GLY A 15 -33.39 -14.01 -8.88
N VAL A 16 -33.09 -13.10 -9.80
CA VAL A 16 -31.83 -12.38 -9.83
C VAL A 16 -31.95 -11.36 -8.71
N THR A 17 -31.34 -11.65 -7.57
CA THR A 17 -30.99 -10.64 -6.56
C THR A 17 -30.49 -9.40 -7.30
N MET A 18 -31.34 -8.39 -7.43
CA MET A 18 -30.93 -7.02 -7.76
C MET A 18 -29.93 -6.69 -6.67
N LEU A 19 -28.65 -6.88 -6.98
CA LEU A 19 -27.56 -6.53 -6.09
C LEU A 19 -27.80 -5.06 -5.79
N ASP A 20 -28.06 -4.71 -4.52
CA ASP A 20 -28.16 -3.30 -4.19
C ASP A 20 -26.79 -2.70 -4.45
N LEU A 21 -26.69 -1.98 -5.57
CA LEU A 21 -25.44 -1.42 -6.06
C LEU A 21 -24.84 -0.50 -5.01
N ARG A 22 -25.66 0.13 -4.18
CA ARG A 22 -25.21 0.96 -3.07
C ARG A 22 -24.49 0.12 -2.01
N GLU A 23 -25.12 -0.97 -1.57
CA GLU A 23 -24.54 -1.86 -0.57
C GLU A 23 -23.22 -2.49 -1.06
N GLU A 24 -23.15 -2.88 -2.34
CA GLU A 24 -21.91 -3.45 -2.88
C GLU A 24 -20.82 -2.39 -3.05
N ILE A 25 -21.14 -1.15 -3.44
CA ILE A 25 -20.18 -0.03 -3.46
C ILE A 25 -19.62 0.22 -2.05
N ASP A 26 -20.50 0.30 -1.06
CA ASP A 26 -20.14 0.49 0.35
C ASP A 26 -19.19 -0.63 0.82
N ARG A 27 -19.55 -1.89 0.55
CA ARG A 27 -18.74 -3.06 0.88
C ARG A 27 -17.37 -3.03 0.19
N LYS A 28 -17.31 -2.67 -1.09
CA LYS A 28 -16.04 -2.62 -1.85
C LYS A 28 -15.14 -1.47 -1.41
N ALA A 29 -15.72 -0.34 -1.01
CA ALA A 29 -14.98 0.78 -0.44
C ALA A 29 -14.26 0.33 0.84
N ILE A 30 -14.99 -0.30 1.79
CA ILE A 30 -14.41 -0.83 3.03
C ILE A 30 -13.30 -1.83 2.73
N LEU A 31 -13.59 -2.86 1.91
CA LEU A 31 -12.61 -3.92 1.59
C LEU A 31 -11.33 -3.37 0.95
N SER A 32 -11.43 -2.27 0.18
CA SER A 32 -10.27 -1.64 -0.45
C SER A 32 -9.41 -0.91 0.58
N ILE A 33 -10.03 -0.22 1.52
CA ILE A 33 -9.35 0.48 2.61
C ILE A 33 -8.71 -0.51 3.58
N GLU A 34 -9.41 -1.57 3.97
CA GLU A 34 -8.87 -2.62 4.83
C GLU A 34 -7.58 -3.21 4.25
N LYS A 35 -7.53 -3.44 2.94
CA LYS A 35 -6.31 -3.91 2.27
C LYS A 35 -5.17 -2.90 2.35
N ILE A 36 -5.46 -1.61 2.19
CA ILE A 36 -4.45 -0.55 2.29
C ILE A 36 -3.91 -0.47 3.72
N VAL A 37 -4.81 -0.49 4.72
CA VAL A 37 -4.45 -0.46 6.14
C VAL A 37 -3.62 -1.70 6.51
N ASP A 38 -4.04 -2.91 6.13
CA ASP A 38 -3.30 -4.15 6.39
C ASP A 38 -1.88 -4.10 5.81
N ARG A 39 -1.73 -3.59 4.59
CA ARG A 39 -0.42 -3.42 3.95
C ARG A 39 0.45 -2.38 4.67
N PHE A 40 -0.15 -1.27 5.11
CA PHE A 40 0.54 -0.25 5.89
C PHE A 40 0.99 -0.80 7.24
N GLU A 41 0.13 -1.51 7.97
CA GLU A 41 0.43 -2.13 9.25
C GLU A 41 1.59 -3.13 9.15
N LYS A 42 1.64 -3.90 8.08
CA LYS A 42 2.71 -4.88 7.80
C LYS A 42 4.01 -4.25 7.27
N ASN A 43 4.07 -2.93 7.10
CA ASN A 43 5.22 -2.18 6.55
C ASN A 43 5.55 -2.52 5.08
N PHE A 44 4.55 -2.96 4.31
CA PHE A 44 4.72 -3.13 2.85
C PHE A 44 4.70 -1.80 2.11
N ILE A 45 4.03 -0.80 2.66
CA ILE A 45 3.90 0.54 2.10
C ILE A 45 4.18 1.60 3.17
N THR A 46 4.59 2.78 2.71
CA THR A 46 4.78 3.98 3.52
C THR A 46 3.45 4.64 3.86
N ARG A 47 3.45 5.53 4.85
CA ARG A 47 2.26 6.34 5.19
C ARG A 47 1.75 7.14 4.00
N ARG A 48 2.66 7.72 3.21
CA ARG A 48 2.30 8.52 2.04
C ARG A 48 1.58 7.67 0.99
N GLU A 49 2.07 6.46 0.73
CA GLU A 49 1.43 5.52 -0.21
C GLU A 49 0.04 5.09 0.31
N ALA A 50 -0.08 4.81 1.60
CA ALA A 50 -1.37 4.49 2.21
C ALA A 50 -2.37 5.64 2.09
N SER A 51 -1.97 6.86 2.47
CA SER A 51 -2.80 8.07 2.37
C SER A 51 -3.20 8.35 0.91
N THR A 52 -2.27 8.19 -0.05
CA THR A 52 -2.59 8.33 -1.48
C THR A 52 -3.62 7.28 -1.94
N GLY A 53 -3.47 6.02 -1.52
CA GLY A 53 -4.41 4.95 -1.85
C GLY A 53 -5.80 5.19 -1.28
N ILE A 54 -5.88 5.67 -0.03
CA ILE A 54 -7.15 5.99 0.63
C ILE A 54 -7.86 7.16 -0.08
N ASN A 55 -7.12 8.23 -0.41
CA ASN A 55 -7.67 9.34 -1.19
C ASN A 55 -8.18 8.90 -2.57
N ALA A 56 -7.46 8.00 -3.25
CA ALA A 56 -7.91 7.46 -4.53
C ALA A 56 -9.22 6.65 -4.40
N VAL A 57 -9.40 5.90 -3.31
CA VAL A 57 -10.68 5.22 -3.03
C VAL A 57 -11.78 6.24 -2.79
N PHE A 58 -11.51 7.27 -1.99
CA PHE A 58 -12.44 8.37 -1.73
C PHE A 58 -12.93 9.03 -3.02
N ASP A 59 -12.00 9.50 -3.86
CA ASP A 59 -12.29 10.19 -5.10
C ASP A 59 -13.12 9.32 -6.05
N ALA A 60 -12.92 8.00 -6.02
CA ALA A 60 -13.65 7.06 -6.86
C ALA A 60 -15.10 6.80 -6.39
N VAL A 61 -15.39 6.92 -5.10
CA VAL A 61 -16.70 6.55 -4.52
C VAL A 61 -17.48 7.72 -3.92
N GLN A 62 -16.92 8.93 -3.96
CA GLN A 62 -17.53 10.13 -3.40
C GLN A 62 -18.92 10.37 -4.01
N GLY A 63 -19.92 10.56 -3.15
CA GLY A 63 -21.32 10.76 -3.55
C GLY A 63 -22.08 9.48 -3.90
N LEU A 64 -21.39 8.34 -4.00
CA LEU A 64 -22.00 7.03 -4.28
C LEU A 64 -22.20 6.20 -2.99
N VAL A 65 -21.29 6.33 -2.03
CA VAL A 65 -21.37 5.62 -0.73
C VAL A 65 -22.44 6.22 0.19
N SER A 66 -22.91 5.44 1.16
CA SER A 66 -23.74 5.96 2.26
C SER A 66 -22.97 6.93 3.16
N SER A 67 -23.68 7.75 3.93
CA SER A 67 -23.06 8.73 4.84
C SER A 67 -22.22 8.07 5.93
N GLU A 68 -22.68 6.93 6.46
CA GLU A 68 -21.97 6.14 7.47
C GLU A 68 -20.61 5.68 6.94
N ILE A 69 -20.58 5.14 5.71
CA ILE A 69 -19.31 4.73 5.09
C ILE A 69 -18.42 5.94 4.81
N GLY A 70 -18.98 7.06 4.36
CA GLY A 70 -18.23 8.31 4.22
C GLY A 70 -17.52 8.75 5.50
N GLU A 71 -18.15 8.61 6.66
CA GLU A 71 -17.55 8.92 7.97
C GLU A 71 -16.45 7.94 8.36
N VAL A 72 -16.67 6.63 8.12
CA VAL A 72 -15.66 5.59 8.36
C VAL A 72 -14.41 5.85 7.53
N LEU A 73 -14.57 6.13 6.23
CA LEU A 73 -13.45 6.43 5.34
C LEU A 73 -12.64 7.65 5.85
N ASN A 74 -13.33 8.69 6.34
CA ASN A 74 -12.69 9.92 6.82
C ASN A 74 -11.93 9.68 8.13
N THR A 75 -12.50 8.87 8.99
CA THR A 75 -11.88 8.44 10.23
C THR A 75 -10.59 7.68 9.94
N VAL A 76 -10.62 6.71 9.01
CA VAL A 76 -9.43 5.94 8.64
C VAL A 76 -8.32 6.83 8.08
N LEU A 77 -8.65 7.76 7.18
CA LEU A 77 -7.66 8.71 6.64
C LEU A 77 -7.02 9.54 7.76
N THR A 78 -7.85 10.07 8.67
CA THR A 78 -7.40 10.87 9.81
C THR A 78 -6.46 10.09 10.72
N GLU A 79 -6.77 8.82 11.00
CA GLU A 79 -5.92 7.96 11.84
C GLU A 79 -4.61 7.58 11.16
N ILE A 80 -4.61 7.39 9.83
CA ILE A 80 -3.38 7.18 9.06
C ILE A 80 -2.48 8.41 9.12
N ASP A 81 -3.05 9.60 8.97
CA ASP A 81 -2.29 10.85 9.01
C ASP A 81 -1.69 11.13 10.40
N LYS A 82 -2.47 10.85 11.46
CA LYS A 82 -2.04 10.95 12.87
C LYS A 82 -1.09 9.84 13.32
N SER A 83 -0.99 8.74 12.58
CA SER A 83 -0.18 7.59 12.96
C SER A 83 1.24 8.01 13.35
N GLU A 84 1.79 7.50 14.43
CA GLU A 84 3.22 7.71 14.77
C GLU A 84 4.12 6.63 14.16
N LYS A 85 3.55 5.72 13.37
CA LYS A 85 4.30 4.65 12.72
C LYS A 85 5.34 5.26 11.77
N ALA A 86 6.60 5.00 12.08
CA ALA A 86 7.71 5.43 11.25
C ALA A 86 7.82 4.56 9.99
N ASP A 87 8.02 5.22 8.84
CA ASP A 87 8.28 4.51 7.59
C ASP A 87 9.56 3.69 7.74
N LYS A 88 9.43 2.38 7.50
CA LYS A 88 10.52 1.44 7.76
C LYS A 88 11.59 1.51 6.68
N PHE A 89 11.21 1.78 5.44
CA PHE A 89 12.08 1.81 4.27
C PHE A 89 11.86 3.10 3.46
N PRO A 90 12.87 3.55 2.69
CA PRO A 90 14.23 3.02 2.63
C PRO A 90 14.98 3.22 3.95
N MET A 91 15.86 2.28 4.30
CA MET A 91 16.77 2.46 5.45
C MET A 91 18.11 2.99 4.97
N VAL A 92 18.65 3.96 5.69
CA VAL A 92 19.97 4.53 5.41
C VAL A 92 20.88 4.26 6.60
N PHE A 93 22.11 3.82 6.33
CA PHE A 93 23.11 3.50 7.34
C PHE A 93 24.44 4.18 7.01
N GLY A 94 25.12 4.70 8.02
CA GLY A 94 26.52 5.09 7.95
C GLY A 94 27.41 3.93 8.39
N HIS A 95 28.38 3.55 7.58
CA HIS A 95 29.35 2.50 7.91
C HIS A 95 30.75 2.79 7.34
N LYS A 96 31.75 2.98 8.20
CA LYS A 96 33.17 3.16 7.83
C LYS A 96 33.39 4.20 6.72
N GLY A 97 32.74 5.36 6.83
CA GLY A 97 32.85 6.45 5.83
C GLY A 97 32.02 6.25 4.56
N ASN A 98 31.19 5.20 4.49
CA ASN A 98 30.24 4.97 3.41
C ASN A 98 28.80 5.13 3.91
N VAL A 99 27.91 5.50 3.00
CA VAL A 99 26.46 5.46 3.18
C VAL A 99 25.92 4.21 2.48
N VAL A 100 25.14 3.41 3.20
CA VAL A 100 24.47 2.23 2.66
C VAL A 100 22.96 2.47 2.71
N ILE A 101 22.30 2.39 1.56
CA ILE A 101 20.86 2.56 1.40
C ILE A 101 20.27 1.20 1.07
N LEU A 102 19.30 0.78 1.86
CA LEU A 102 18.55 -0.45 1.68
C LEU A 102 17.11 -0.11 1.27
N ARG A 103 16.76 -0.43 0.02
CA ARG A 103 15.48 -0.06 -0.59
C ARG A 103 14.82 -1.30 -1.19
N PRO A 104 13.84 -1.92 -0.50
CA PRO A 104 12.98 -2.90 -1.12
C PRO A 104 12.02 -2.23 -2.10
N ASP A 105 11.77 -2.88 -3.23
CA ASP A 105 10.74 -2.54 -4.20
C ASP A 105 9.72 -3.68 -4.21
N MET A 106 8.54 -3.41 -3.64
CA MET A 106 7.47 -4.41 -3.53
C MET A 106 6.83 -4.73 -4.87
N PHE A 107 6.92 -3.85 -5.87
CA PHE A 107 6.33 -4.08 -7.18
C PHE A 107 7.20 -5.04 -8.01
N SER A 108 8.50 -4.77 -8.09
CA SER A 108 9.44 -5.63 -8.82
C SER A 108 9.94 -6.83 -8.02
N LEU A 109 9.57 -6.92 -6.74
CA LEU A 109 10.04 -7.93 -5.80
C LEU A 109 11.58 -7.97 -5.69
N THR A 110 12.22 -6.79 -5.73
CA THR A 110 13.68 -6.67 -5.66
C THR A 110 14.14 -5.91 -4.41
N LEU A 111 15.31 -6.28 -3.90
CA LEU A 111 16.01 -5.53 -2.87
C LEU A 111 17.21 -4.82 -3.47
N ASN A 112 17.15 -3.49 -3.49
CA ASN A 112 18.25 -2.65 -3.92
C ASN A 112 19.10 -2.27 -2.71
N THR A 113 20.37 -2.70 -2.73
CA THR A 113 21.39 -2.26 -1.77
C THR A 113 22.36 -1.33 -2.50
N ILE A 114 22.32 -0.05 -2.15
CA ILE A 114 23.17 0.97 -2.75
C ILE A 114 24.21 1.38 -1.72
N MET A 115 25.49 1.38 -2.11
CA MET A 115 26.59 1.90 -1.30
C MET A 115 27.17 3.13 -2.00
N VAL A 116 27.30 4.23 -1.25
CA VAL A 116 27.91 5.48 -1.70
C VAL A 116 29.11 5.77 -0.81
N ASN A 117 30.28 5.96 -1.41
CA ASN A 117 31.49 6.32 -0.68
C ASN A 117 31.68 7.85 -0.62
N ALA A 118 32.57 8.32 0.25
CA ALA A 118 32.85 9.75 0.41
C ALA A 118 33.38 10.44 -0.86
N GLY A 119 33.93 9.68 -1.82
CA GLY A 119 34.38 10.18 -3.12
C GLY A 119 33.27 10.26 -4.18
N GLY A 120 32.00 9.99 -3.82
CA GLY A 120 30.87 9.99 -4.75
C GLY A 120 30.73 8.72 -5.59
N GLY A 121 31.58 7.72 -5.39
CA GLY A 121 31.47 6.42 -6.03
C GLY A 121 30.25 5.66 -5.53
N LYS A 122 29.45 5.14 -6.47
CA LYS A 122 28.23 4.37 -6.20
C LYS A 122 28.41 2.92 -6.65
N ALA A 123 28.10 1.98 -5.76
CA ALA A 123 27.94 0.57 -6.08
C ALA A 123 26.50 0.14 -5.77
N GLU A 124 25.87 -0.62 -6.65
CA GLU A 124 24.49 -1.06 -6.51
C GLU A 124 24.39 -2.57 -6.69
N LYS A 125 23.67 -3.23 -5.78
CA LYS A 125 23.34 -4.64 -5.85
C LYS A 125 21.83 -4.80 -5.82
N VAL A 126 21.31 -5.52 -6.81
CA VAL A 126 19.88 -5.85 -6.93
C VAL A 126 19.72 -7.35 -6.68
N GLU A 127 18.85 -7.73 -5.76
CA GLU A 127 18.53 -9.12 -5.45
C GLU A 127 17.03 -9.38 -5.66
N PRO A 128 16.63 -10.33 -6.53
CA PRO A 128 15.23 -10.68 -6.73
C PRO A 128 14.72 -11.66 -5.66
N PHE A 129 13.40 -11.60 -5.40
CA PHE A 129 12.68 -12.47 -4.46
C PHE A 129 11.38 -12.97 -5.07
N GLU A 130 10.86 -14.09 -4.55
CA GLU A 130 9.65 -14.73 -5.06
C GLU A 130 8.35 -14.04 -4.60
N ASN A 131 8.39 -13.36 -3.45
CA ASN A 131 7.22 -12.67 -2.88
C ASN A 131 7.61 -11.56 -1.90
N GLU A 132 6.64 -10.71 -1.59
CA GLU A 132 6.81 -9.52 -0.74
C GLU A 132 7.28 -9.88 0.68
N THR A 133 6.77 -10.97 1.25
CA THR A 133 7.14 -11.43 2.60
C THR A 133 8.61 -11.82 2.69
N MET A 134 9.11 -12.57 1.69
CA MET A 134 10.51 -12.95 1.61
C MET A 134 11.41 -11.73 1.41
N LEU A 135 11.00 -10.80 0.54
CA LEU A 135 11.69 -9.53 0.32
C LEU A 135 11.81 -8.72 1.62
N LEU A 136 10.70 -8.49 2.34
CA LEU A 136 10.71 -7.77 3.60
C LEU A 136 11.60 -8.46 4.64
N LYS A 137 11.50 -9.80 4.76
CA LYS A 137 12.33 -10.57 5.69
C LYS A 137 13.81 -10.41 5.36
N ALA A 138 14.19 -10.47 4.09
CA ALA A 138 15.56 -10.28 3.66
C ALA A 138 16.06 -8.86 3.94
N ALA A 139 15.24 -7.85 3.66
CA ALA A 139 15.57 -6.45 3.93
C ALA A 139 15.79 -6.20 5.44
N VAL A 140 14.87 -6.67 6.29
CA VAL A 140 15.03 -6.56 7.76
C VAL A 140 16.26 -7.32 8.24
N THR A 141 16.53 -8.50 7.70
CA THR A 141 17.71 -9.30 8.06
C THR A 141 19.00 -8.56 7.69
N LYS A 142 19.09 -7.97 6.50
CA LYS A 142 20.26 -7.16 6.09
C LYS A 142 20.44 -5.93 6.95
N ALA A 143 19.37 -5.21 7.25
CA ALA A 143 19.39 -4.08 8.17
C ALA A 143 19.98 -4.48 9.53
N MET A 144 19.52 -5.58 10.11
CA MET A 144 20.07 -6.11 11.37
C MET A 144 21.55 -6.48 11.25
N THR A 145 21.97 -7.08 10.13
CA THR A 145 23.38 -7.43 9.88
C THR A 145 24.25 -6.18 9.79
N PHE A 146 23.80 -5.11 9.14
CA PHE A 146 24.53 -3.84 9.11
C PHE A 146 24.70 -3.26 10.50
N SER A 147 23.62 -3.21 11.30
CA SER A 147 23.71 -2.74 12.68
C SER A 147 24.67 -3.58 13.53
N LYS A 148 24.62 -4.91 13.41
CA LYS A 148 25.55 -5.83 14.11
C LYS A 148 27.02 -5.60 13.71
N ASN A 149 27.26 -5.19 12.48
CA ASN A 149 28.58 -4.88 11.96
C ASN A 149 29.03 -3.45 12.31
N GLY A 150 28.31 -2.72 13.15
CA GLY A 150 28.66 -1.37 13.59
C GLY A 150 28.26 -0.27 12.61
N ALA A 151 27.31 -0.53 11.70
CA ALA A 151 26.67 0.53 10.95
C ALA A 151 25.63 1.25 11.83
N VAL A 152 25.56 2.56 11.72
CA VAL A 152 24.59 3.39 12.47
C VAL A 152 23.48 3.79 11.51
N ARG A 153 22.22 3.57 11.90
CA ARG A 153 21.08 4.05 11.12
C ARG A 153 21.07 5.58 11.16
N LEU A 154 21.04 6.20 9.98
CA LEU A 154 20.98 7.65 9.80
C LEU A 154 19.53 8.13 9.78
#